data_AF-A0A7I8CDB5-F1
#
_entry.id   AF-A0A7I8CDB5-F1
#
_cell.length_a   1.000
_cell.length_b   1.000
_cell.length_c   1.000
_cell.angle_alpha   90.00
_cell.angle_beta   90.00
_cell.angle_gamma   90.00
#
_symmetry.space_group_name_H-M   'P 1'
#
loop_
_entity.id
_entity.type
_entity.pdbx_description
1 polymer ?
#
loop_
_entity_poly.entity_id
_entity_poly.type
_entity_poly.pdbx_seq_one_letter_code
_entity_poly.pdbx_strand_id
1 'polypeptide(L)'
;MRFLWKSPQIDALRARGGFDVAIDVLGSYMGALLMMRLGARYRIGVRGYRGGWSGCQAHIVYARRQAGRAALAQGELLGATALPEVRPQLFLTGDERARATQLWMTNPPAGRPTVRIVAGVGAGVPTKARPRAKSARRSHKSPRRWNSKGTHAKS
;
A
#
# COMPACT_ATOMS: atom_id res chain seq x y z
N MET A 1 21.11 4.94 11.31
CA MET A 1 21.13 5.31 12.75
C MET A 1 20.92 6.80 13.03
N ARG A 2 21.46 7.75 12.22
CA ARG A 2 21.35 9.20 12.49
C ARG A 2 19.94 9.69 12.83
N PHE A 3 18.92 9.22 12.11
CA PHE A 3 17.53 9.60 12.36
C PHE A 3 17.06 9.25 13.78
N LEU A 4 17.35 8.05 14.29
CA LEU A 4 16.91 7.64 15.64
C LEU A 4 17.54 8.47 16.77
N TRP A 5 18.76 8.95 16.57
CA TRP A 5 19.55 9.56 17.64
C TRP A 5 19.56 11.08 17.58
N LYS A 6 19.42 11.67 16.38
CA LYS A 6 19.62 13.10 16.15
C LYS A 6 18.44 13.75 15.42
N SER A 7 17.28 13.11 15.36
CA SER A 7 16.11 13.71 14.71
C SER A 7 15.40 14.67 15.67
N PRO A 8 15.31 15.97 15.32
CA PRO A 8 14.53 16.93 16.11
C PRO A 8 13.06 16.52 16.23
N GLN A 9 12.54 15.76 15.26
CA GLN A 9 11.16 15.27 15.28
C GLN A 9 10.94 14.26 16.42
N ILE A 10 11.91 13.37 16.66
CA ILE A 10 11.83 12.39 17.75
C ILE A 10 11.89 13.10 19.09
N ASP A 11 12.80 14.07 19.23
CA ASP A 11 12.96 14.81 20.48
C ASP A 11 11.72 15.69 20.76
N ALA A 12 11.15 16.33 19.74
CA ALA A 12 9.91 17.09 19.85
C ALA A 12 8.71 16.22 20.25
N LEU A 13 8.55 15.02 19.65
CA LEU A 13 7.47 14.10 20.02
C LEU A 13 7.64 13.58 21.44
N ARG A 14 8.88 13.28 21.86
CA ARG A 14 9.17 12.87 23.24
C ARG A 14 8.89 13.99 24.23
N ALA A 15 9.27 15.22 23.92
CA ALA A 15 9.02 16.40 24.76
C ALA A 15 7.52 16.67 24.96
N ARG A 16 6.67 16.25 24.01
CA ARG A 16 5.20 16.30 24.11
C ARG A 16 4.58 15.18 24.96
N GLY A 17 5.40 14.42 25.70
CA GLY A 17 4.94 13.35 26.59
C GLY A 17 5.03 11.95 26.00
N GLY A 18 5.54 11.81 24.77
CA GLY A 18 5.67 10.53 24.09
C GLY A 18 4.32 9.91 23.71
N PHE A 19 4.24 8.58 23.79
CA PHE A 19 3.04 7.82 23.42
C PHE A 19 2.67 6.80 24.50
N ASP A 20 1.39 6.60 24.74
CA ASP A 20 0.93 5.54 25.63
C ASP A 20 1.15 4.16 25.02
N VAL A 21 0.78 4.03 23.75
CA VAL A 21 0.90 2.80 22.98
C VAL A 21 1.62 3.09 21.67
N ALA A 22 2.60 2.25 21.33
CA ALA A 22 3.21 2.24 20.01
C ALA A 22 3.18 0.83 19.41
N ILE A 23 2.89 0.77 18.11
CA ILE A 23 2.73 -0.49 17.37
C ILE A 23 3.77 -0.54 16.26
N ASP A 24 4.67 -1.52 16.32
CA ASP A 24 5.55 -1.86 15.22
C ASP A 24 4.93 -2.99 14.41
N VAL A 25 4.23 -2.63 13.33
CA VAL A 25 3.59 -3.55 12.38
C VAL A 25 4.62 -4.41 11.65
N LEU A 26 5.86 -3.93 11.51
CA LEU A 26 6.94 -4.68 10.87
C LEU A 26 7.59 -5.66 11.85
N GLY A 27 7.75 -5.29 13.12
CA GLY A 27 8.46 -6.08 14.13
C GLY A 27 9.97 -6.12 13.94
N SER A 28 10.56 -5.00 13.54
CA SER A 28 12.01 -4.86 13.35
C SER A 28 12.70 -4.29 14.58
N TYR A 29 13.96 -4.65 14.81
CA TYR A 29 14.73 -4.04 15.90
C TYR A 29 14.81 -2.49 15.78
N MET A 30 14.83 -1.96 14.54
CA MET A 30 14.80 -0.51 14.30
C MET A 30 13.47 0.13 14.71
N GLY A 31 12.34 -0.55 14.48
CA GLY A 31 11.02 -0.11 14.93
C GLY A 31 10.94 -0.11 16.46
N ALA A 32 11.41 -1.17 17.10
CA ALA A 32 11.50 -1.24 18.56
C ALA A 32 12.34 -0.10 19.16
N LEU A 33 13.52 0.17 18.60
CA LEU A 33 14.38 1.28 19.02
C LEU A 33 13.71 2.65 18.81
N LEU A 34 13.00 2.84 17.70
CA LEU A 34 12.24 4.07 17.46
C LEU A 34 11.16 4.27 18.52
N MET A 35 10.36 3.24 18.83
CA MET A 35 9.32 3.32 19.85
C MET A 35 9.90 3.65 21.23
N MET A 36 11.03 3.05 21.60
CA MET A 36 11.74 3.39 22.84
C MET A 36 12.22 4.85 22.83
N ARG A 37 12.80 5.31 21.73
CA ARG A 37 13.31 6.69 21.61
C ARG A 37 12.21 7.74 21.64
N LEU A 38 11.02 7.41 21.15
CA LEU A 38 9.82 8.25 21.23
C LEU A 38 9.19 8.27 22.64
N GLY A 39 9.67 7.45 23.57
CA GLY A 39 9.10 7.36 24.92
C GLY A 39 7.78 6.59 24.98
N ALA A 40 7.58 5.60 24.10
CA ALA A 40 6.38 4.78 24.14
C ALA A 40 6.33 3.89 25.39
N ARG A 41 5.27 4.03 26.20
CA ARG A 41 5.09 3.34 27.49
C ARG A 41 4.80 1.85 27.29
N TYR A 42 3.85 1.56 26.40
CA TYR A 42 3.47 0.21 26.00
C TYR A 42 3.78 0.00 24.51
N ARG A 43 4.53 -1.05 24.20
CA ARG A 43 5.00 -1.35 22.84
C ARG A 43 4.51 -2.71 22.41
N ILE A 44 3.93 -2.76 21.22
CA ILE A 44 3.43 -3.96 20.59
C ILE A 44 4.27 -4.24 19.35
N GLY A 45 4.84 -5.44 19.26
CA GLY A 45 5.69 -5.86 18.15
C GLY A 45 5.17 -7.09 17.41
N VAL A 46 6.06 -7.66 16.59
CA VAL A 46 5.83 -8.91 15.85
C VAL A 46 7.02 -9.85 16.04
N ARG A 47 6.78 -11.05 16.59
CA ARG A 47 7.80 -12.09 16.78
C ARG A 47 7.91 -12.97 15.53
N GLY A 48 9.13 -13.34 15.14
CA GLY A 48 9.38 -14.25 14.01
C GLY A 48 9.56 -13.59 12.64
N TYR A 49 9.72 -12.26 12.57
CA TYR A 49 10.00 -11.54 11.32
C TYR A 49 11.37 -10.83 11.30
N ARG A 50 11.53 -9.69 11.98
CA ARG A 50 12.78 -8.87 11.95
C ARG A 50 13.39 -8.57 13.32
N GLY A 51 12.96 -9.32 14.36
CA GLY A 51 13.63 -9.38 15.65
C GLY A 51 13.37 -8.23 16.63
N GLY A 52 12.42 -7.33 16.39
CA GLY A 52 12.12 -6.22 17.30
C GLY A 52 11.26 -6.56 18.53
N TRP A 53 10.63 -7.73 18.53
CA TRP A 53 9.65 -8.12 19.54
C TRP A 53 10.18 -8.20 20.97
N SER A 54 11.47 -8.50 21.17
CA SER A 54 12.08 -8.60 22.51
C SER A 54 12.14 -7.26 23.23
N GLY A 55 12.07 -6.15 22.50
CA GLY A 55 11.95 -4.80 23.06
C GLY A 55 10.52 -4.37 23.37
N CYS A 56 9.53 -5.23 23.15
CA CYS A 56 8.10 -4.94 23.27
C CYS A 56 7.47 -5.67 24.46
N GLN A 57 6.43 -5.09 25.06
CA GLN A 57 5.68 -5.70 26.16
C GLN A 57 4.73 -6.79 25.66
N ALA A 58 4.15 -6.62 24.48
CA ALA A 58 3.34 -7.62 23.82
C ALA A 58 3.74 -7.78 22.36
N HIS A 59 3.37 -8.92 21.77
CA HIS A 59 3.62 -9.17 20.37
C HIS A 59 2.63 -10.18 19.82
N ILE A 60 2.33 -10.03 18.53
CA ILE A 60 1.75 -11.11 17.76
C ILE A 60 2.86 -12.02 17.23
N VAL A 61 2.53 -13.27 16.94
CA VAL A 61 3.42 -14.17 16.21
C VAL A 61 3.22 -13.95 14.71
N TYR A 62 4.32 -13.73 13.99
CA TYR A 62 4.32 -13.71 12.54
C TYR A 62 3.92 -15.09 12.03
N ALA A 63 2.66 -15.20 11.62
CA ALA A 63 2.22 -16.30 10.77
C ALA A 63 2.28 -15.81 9.32
N ARG A 64 2.45 -16.73 8.35
CA ARG A 64 2.40 -16.45 6.90
C ARG A 64 0.97 -16.09 6.47
N ARG A 65 0.42 -15.04 7.08
CA ARG A 65 -0.91 -14.47 6.91
C ARG A 65 -0.83 -13.29 5.94
N GLN A 66 -1.98 -12.85 5.46
CA GLN A 66 -2.10 -11.57 4.76
C GLN A 66 -1.66 -10.43 5.70
N ALA A 67 -0.78 -9.55 5.22
CA ALA A 67 -0.07 -8.57 6.06
C ALA A 67 -1.01 -7.61 6.81
N GLY A 68 -2.13 -7.23 6.22
CA GLY A 68 -3.11 -6.38 6.91
C GLY A 68 -3.85 -7.09 8.03
N ARG A 69 -4.12 -8.40 7.93
CA ARG A 69 -4.70 -9.18 9.04
C ARG A 69 -3.72 -9.28 10.20
N ALA A 70 -2.42 -9.42 9.90
CA ALA A 70 -1.40 -9.38 10.94
C ALA A 70 -1.36 -8.00 11.63
N ALA A 71 -1.43 -6.91 10.87
CA ALA A 71 -1.50 -5.56 11.45
C ALA A 71 -2.75 -5.39 12.35
N LEU A 72 -3.93 -5.83 11.90
CA LEU A 72 -5.16 -5.72 12.69
C LEU A 72 -5.16 -6.58 13.96
N ALA A 73 -4.51 -7.74 13.95
CA ALA A 73 -4.41 -8.61 15.13
C ALA A 73 -3.68 -7.96 16.31
N GLN A 74 -2.86 -6.92 16.07
CA GLN A 74 -2.28 -6.13 17.15
C GLN A 74 -3.33 -5.34 17.93
N GLY A 75 -4.51 -5.07 17.35
CA GLY A 75 -5.66 -4.47 18.03
C GLY A 75 -6.30 -5.40 19.07
N GLU A 76 -6.24 -6.72 18.87
CA GLU A 76 -6.73 -7.70 19.87
C GLU A 76 -5.92 -7.61 21.17
N LEU A 77 -4.61 -7.32 21.06
CA LEU A 77 -3.73 -7.07 22.21
C LEU A 77 -4.06 -5.78 22.96
N LEU A 78 -4.88 -4.92 22.37
CA LEU A 78 -5.43 -3.70 22.99
C LEU A 78 -6.88 -3.91 23.46
N GLY A 79 -7.40 -5.14 23.41
CA GLY A 79 -8.75 -5.48 23.87
C GLY A 79 -9.83 -5.40 22.78
N ALA A 80 -9.47 -5.20 21.51
CA ALA A 80 -10.45 -5.30 20.44
C ALA A 80 -10.98 -6.73 20.31
N THR A 81 -12.30 -6.91 20.36
CA THR A 81 -12.96 -8.22 20.20
C THR A 81 -13.49 -8.46 18.80
N ALA A 82 -13.63 -7.39 18.00
CA ALA A 82 -14.04 -7.43 16.61
C ALA A 82 -13.08 -6.61 15.75
N LEU A 83 -12.50 -7.24 14.74
CA LEU A 83 -11.60 -6.60 13.78
C LEU A 83 -12.33 -6.34 12.46
N PRO A 84 -12.09 -5.19 11.81
CA PRO A 84 -12.69 -4.90 10.50
C PRO A 84 -12.10 -5.82 9.42
N GLU A 85 -12.78 -5.86 8.28
CA GLU A 85 -12.19 -6.46 7.08
C GLU A 85 -10.95 -5.66 6.63
N VAL A 86 -9.93 -6.35 6.14
CA VAL A 86 -8.72 -5.70 5.62
C VAL A 86 -8.99 -5.11 4.25
N ARG A 87 -9.46 -3.86 4.25
CA ARG A 87 -9.66 -3.04 3.05
C ARG A 87 -8.76 -1.82 3.09
N PRO A 88 -7.58 -1.84 2.46
CA PRO A 88 -6.76 -0.64 2.29
C PRO A 88 -7.53 0.43 1.53
N GLN A 89 -7.57 1.63 2.09
CA GLN A 89 -8.27 2.77 1.48
C GLN A 89 -7.26 3.88 1.20
N LEU A 90 -7.43 4.55 0.07
CA LEU A 90 -6.64 5.71 -0.32
C LEU A 90 -7.58 6.89 -0.47
N PHE A 91 -7.39 7.91 0.36
CA PHE A 91 -8.16 9.15 0.31
C PHE A 91 -7.33 10.22 -0.39
N LEU A 92 -7.81 10.66 -1.55
CA LEU A 92 -7.18 11.73 -2.32
C LEU A 92 -7.82 13.08 -1.97
N THR A 93 -6.99 14.07 -1.71
CA THR A 93 -7.37 15.48 -1.53
C THR A 93 -7.95 16.08 -2.81
N GLY A 94 -8.65 17.22 -2.67
CA GLY A 94 -9.17 17.96 -3.83
C GLY A 94 -8.07 18.37 -4.81
N ASP A 95 -6.94 18.85 -4.29
CA ASP A 95 -5.81 19.30 -5.08
C ASP A 95 -5.13 18.15 -5.85
N GLU A 96 -4.98 16.98 -5.22
CA GLU A 96 -4.45 15.79 -5.90
C GLU A 96 -5.34 15.36 -7.06
N ARG A 97 -6.66 15.41 -6.87
CA ARG A 97 -7.64 15.10 -7.92
C ARG A 97 -7.60 16.13 -9.05
N ALA A 98 -7.55 17.42 -8.72
CA ALA A 98 -7.49 18.50 -9.70
C ALA A 98 -6.21 18.41 -10.54
N ARG A 99 -5.06 18.22 -9.88
CA ARG A 99 -3.76 18.03 -10.54
C ARG A 99 -3.76 16.79 -11.43
N ALA A 100 -4.29 15.67 -10.94
CA ALA A 100 -4.41 14.46 -11.75
C ALA A 100 -5.27 14.73 -12.99
N THR A 101 -6.45 15.33 -12.84
CA THR A 101 -7.32 15.68 -13.97
C THR A 101 -6.59 16.54 -14.99
N GLN A 102 -5.89 17.58 -14.56
CA GLN A 102 -5.11 18.44 -15.46
C GLN A 102 -4.08 17.62 -16.27
N LEU A 103 -3.30 16.77 -15.60
CA LEU A 103 -2.30 15.91 -16.26
C LEU A 103 -2.94 14.94 -17.27
N TRP A 104 -4.09 14.37 -16.92
CA TRP A 104 -4.81 13.42 -17.76
C TRP A 104 -5.57 14.07 -18.94
N MET A 105 -5.79 15.39 -18.89
CA MET A 105 -6.43 16.18 -19.93
C MET A 105 -5.44 16.92 -20.83
N THR A 106 -4.14 16.88 -20.52
CA THR A 106 -3.11 17.34 -21.44
C THR A 106 -3.12 16.44 -22.69
N ASN A 107 -3.49 16.98 -23.84
CA ASN A 107 -3.66 16.28 -25.13
C ASN A 107 -4.78 15.21 -25.14
N PRO A 108 -6.05 15.61 -25.00
CA PRO A 108 -7.15 14.66 -25.01
C PRO A 108 -7.29 14.04 -26.42
N PRO A 109 -7.56 12.73 -26.53
CA PRO A 109 -7.88 12.11 -27.82
C PRO A 109 -9.14 12.74 -28.43
N ALA A 110 -9.07 13.18 -29.68
CA ALA A 110 -10.22 13.81 -30.34
C ALA A 110 -11.38 12.81 -30.58
N GLY A 111 -12.61 13.29 -30.37
CA GLY A 111 -13.83 12.71 -30.96
C GLY A 111 -14.45 11.48 -30.28
N ARG A 112 -14.00 11.05 -29.09
CA ARG A 112 -14.63 9.93 -28.37
C ARG A 112 -14.37 9.92 -26.85
N PRO A 113 -15.32 9.42 -26.03
CA PRO A 113 -15.09 9.21 -24.60
C PRO A 113 -13.92 8.24 -24.40
N THR A 114 -12.94 8.67 -23.62
CA THR A 114 -11.69 7.93 -23.42
C THR A 114 -11.77 7.04 -22.17
N VAL A 115 -11.81 5.72 -22.35
CA VAL A 115 -11.58 4.77 -21.27
C VAL A 115 -10.08 4.67 -21.03
N ARG A 116 -9.64 4.90 -19.78
CA ARG A 116 -8.22 4.88 -19.41
C ARG A 116 -7.91 3.58 -18.65
N ILE A 117 -6.86 2.87 -19.08
CA ILE A 117 -6.34 1.68 -18.41
C ILE A 117 -4.93 1.98 -17.93
N VAL A 118 -4.69 1.84 -16.62
CA VAL A 118 -3.37 1.99 -16.01
C VAL A 118 -2.80 0.61 -15.71
N ALA A 119 -1.55 0.37 -16.12
CA ALA A 119 -0.87 -0.91 -15.91
C ALA A 119 0.48 -0.71 -15.19
N GLY A 120 0.58 -1.18 -13.94
CA GLY A 120 1.84 -1.21 -13.19
C GLY A 120 2.72 -2.38 -13.64
N VAL A 121 3.58 -2.15 -14.63
CA VAL A 121 4.45 -3.19 -15.22
C VAL A 121 5.85 -3.27 -14.62
N GLY A 122 6.27 -2.24 -13.88
CA GLY A 122 7.54 -2.19 -13.16
C GLY A 122 7.47 -2.87 -11.80
N ALA A 123 8.62 -3.25 -11.26
CA ALA A 123 8.75 -3.82 -9.91
C ALA A 123 10.10 -3.43 -9.29
N GLY A 124 10.15 -3.36 -7.95
CA GLY A 124 11.39 -3.11 -7.21
C GLY A 124 12.39 -4.28 -7.23
N VAL A 125 11.99 -5.45 -7.73
CA VAL A 125 12.87 -6.59 -7.96
C VAL A 125 12.77 -6.96 -9.45
N PRO A 126 13.90 -7.02 -10.20
CA PRO A 126 13.86 -7.22 -11.65
C PRO A 126 13.08 -8.46 -12.10
N THR A 127 13.20 -9.57 -11.35
CA THR A 127 12.52 -10.84 -11.66
C THR A 127 11.00 -10.77 -11.51
N LYS A 128 10.47 -9.75 -10.85
CA LYS A 128 9.03 -9.50 -10.71
C LYS A 128 8.48 -8.50 -11.73
N ALA A 129 9.36 -7.83 -12.49
CA ALA A 129 8.94 -6.88 -13.51
C ALA A 129 8.43 -7.62 -14.75
N ARG A 130 7.43 -7.06 -15.42
CA ARG A 130 6.94 -7.63 -16.67
C ARG A 130 7.94 -7.35 -17.79
N PRO A 131 8.30 -8.34 -18.62
CA PRO A 131 9.18 -8.11 -19.76
C PRO A 131 8.61 -7.06 -20.72
N ARG A 132 9.44 -6.11 -21.15
CA ARG A 132 9.06 -4.99 -22.04
C ARG A 132 8.35 -5.46 -23.32
N ALA A 133 8.86 -6.51 -23.96
CA ALA A 133 8.27 -7.09 -25.17
C ALA A 133 6.82 -7.58 -24.98
N LYS A 134 6.45 -8.02 -23.77
CA LYS A 134 5.09 -8.49 -23.44
C LYS A 134 4.14 -7.36 -23.04
N SER A 135 4.64 -6.14 -22.86
CA SER A 135 3.84 -4.95 -22.54
C SER A 135 3.39 -4.21 -23.81
N ALA A 136 4.20 -4.24 -24.88
CA ALA A 136 3.88 -3.57 -26.16
C ALA A 136 2.90 -4.36 -27.05
N ARG A 137 2.85 -5.69 -26.93
CA ARG A 137 2.17 -6.57 -27.92
C ARG A 137 0.64 -6.59 -27.86
N ARG A 138 -0.01 -5.79 -27.01
CA ARG A 138 -1.47 -5.76 -26.82
C ARG A 138 -2.17 -4.53 -27.40
N SER A 139 -1.44 -3.54 -27.93
CA SER A 139 -2.03 -2.35 -28.56
C SER A 139 -2.40 -2.52 -30.04
N HIS A 140 -2.08 -3.67 -30.65
CA HIS A 140 -2.25 -3.93 -32.08
C HIS A 140 -3.09 -5.19 -32.33
N LYS A 141 -4.34 -5.19 -31.87
CA LYS A 141 -5.36 -6.07 -32.45
C LYS A 141 -6.46 -5.19 -33.02
N SER A 142 -6.47 -5.11 -34.35
CA SER A 142 -7.54 -4.50 -35.16
C SER A 142 -8.90 -5.04 -34.71
N PRO A 143 -9.96 -4.20 -34.66
CA PRO A 143 -11.30 -4.71 -34.36
C PRO A 143 -11.69 -5.72 -35.43
N ARG A 144 -12.08 -6.93 -35.02
CA ARG A 144 -12.69 -7.90 -35.94
C ARG A 144 -13.97 -7.26 -36.48
N ARG A 145 -14.00 -6.98 -37.79
CA ARG A 145 -15.23 -6.65 -38.52
C ARG A 145 -16.22 -7.81 -38.34
N TRP A 146 -17.33 -7.55 -37.66
CA TRP A 146 -18.51 -8.40 -37.73
C TRP A 146 -19.12 -8.19 -39.12
N ASN A 147 -19.14 -9.23 -39.94
CA ASN A 147 -19.73 -9.19 -41.27
C ASN A 147 -21.16 -9.74 -41.16
N SER A 148 -22.16 -8.86 -41.08
CA SER A 148 -23.55 -9.23 -41.27
C SER A 148 -23.87 -9.22 -42.77
N LYS A 149 -23.72 -10.36 -43.44
CA LYS A 149 -24.35 -10.61 -44.74
C LYS A 149 -25.08 -11.93 -44.66
N GLY A 150 -26.41 -11.86 -44.73
CA GLY A 150 -27.29 -13.01 -44.67
C GLY A 150 -28.76 -12.64 -44.75
N THR A 151 -29.15 -11.71 -45.63
CA THR A 151 -30.54 -11.58 -46.09
C THR A 151 -30.56 -11.99 -47.55
N HIS A 152 -30.79 -13.27 -47.81
CA HIS A 152 -31.26 -13.71 -49.12
C HIS A 152 -32.77 -13.53 -49.15
N ALA A 153 -33.22 -12.57 -49.96
CA ALA A 153 -34.54 -12.60 -50.53
C ALA A 153 -34.66 -13.86 -51.41
N LYS A 154 -35.73 -14.62 -51.22
CA LYS A 154 -36.29 -15.48 -52.26
C LYS A 154 -37.74 -15.06 -52.46
N SER A 155 -38.03 -14.97 -53.76
CA SER A 155 -39.25 -14.70 -54.49
C SER A 155 -40.54 -15.26 -53.88
#